data_AF-A0A1F2TZE8-F1
#
_entry.id   AF-A0A1F2TZE8-F1
#
_cell.length_a   1.000
_cell.length_b   1.000
_cell.length_c   1.000
_cell.angle_alpha   90.00
_cell.angle_beta   90.00
_cell.angle_gamma   90.00
#
_symmetry.space_group_name_H-M   'P 1'
#
loop_
_entity.id
_entity.type
_entity.pdbx_description
1 polymer ?
#
loop_
_entity_poly.entity_id
_entity_poly.type
_entity_poly.pdbx_seq_one_letter_code
_entity_poly.pdbx_strand_id
1 'polypeptide(L)'
;MKSWVTTVGSSAMVLLFAGGCALIAYARWTQPIADADAAMAAGDVGRALGSYAVAEKRFDAMPPLKRLLSSEYDRIIANQLRLLFHTDRNEETLEKAARAPEGANPHFWAGAACFEQGRAEADPSARLAYFGRAQQELIKAVGAAPDDWDAKFDLELALRLTFELRRQPQTPPGELMKLLRPDPRPGSVPTKRVG
;
A
#
# COMPACT_ATOMS: atom_id res chain seq x y z
N MET A 1 -47.43 -22.55 30.61
CA MET A 1 -46.32 -23.11 29.80
C MET A 1 -46.46 -22.87 28.29
N LYS A 2 -47.67 -22.84 27.69
CA LYS A 2 -47.85 -22.55 26.25
C LYS A 2 -47.42 -21.14 25.79
N SER A 3 -47.60 -20.09 26.60
CA SER A 3 -47.25 -18.72 26.18
C SER A 3 -45.74 -18.44 26.15
N TRP A 4 -44.95 -19.15 26.95
CA TRP A 4 -43.50 -18.96 27.00
C TRP A 4 -42.81 -19.49 25.73
N VAL A 5 -43.29 -20.64 25.22
CA VAL A 5 -42.76 -21.24 23.98
C VAL A 5 -43.08 -20.38 22.75
N THR A 6 -44.27 -19.76 22.69
CA THR A 6 -44.63 -18.85 21.60
C THR A 6 -43.85 -17.54 21.61
N THR A 7 -43.58 -16.97 22.79
CA THR A 7 -42.81 -15.72 22.88
C THR A 7 -41.33 -15.93 22.56
N VAL A 8 -40.74 -17.04 23.01
CA VAL A 8 -39.34 -17.39 22.66
C VAL A 8 -39.21 -17.70 21.17
N GLY A 9 -40.16 -18.43 20.57
CA GLY A 9 -40.18 -18.71 19.14
C GLY A 9 -40.30 -17.46 18.27
N SER A 10 -41.20 -16.54 18.63
CA SER A 10 -41.37 -15.27 17.91
C SER A 10 -40.14 -14.36 18.03
N SER A 11 -39.54 -14.25 19.22
CA SER A 11 -38.30 -13.47 19.41
C SER A 11 -37.13 -14.05 18.60
N ALA A 12 -37.00 -15.38 18.54
CA ALA A 12 -35.99 -16.05 17.73
C ALA A 12 -36.19 -15.78 16.23
N MET A 13 -37.43 -15.85 15.73
CA MET A 13 -37.74 -15.51 14.33
C MET A 13 -37.43 -14.05 13.98
N VAL A 14 -37.77 -13.10 14.86
CA VAL A 14 -37.47 -11.68 14.65
C VAL A 14 -35.96 -11.44 14.60
N LEU A 15 -35.19 -12.07 15.49
CA LEU A 15 -33.73 -11.97 15.48
C LEU A 15 -33.11 -12.57 14.22
N LEU A 16 -33.61 -13.73 13.77
CA LEU A 16 -33.16 -14.34 12.51
C LEU A 16 -33.47 -13.46 11.31
N PHE A 17 -34.69 -12.88 11.25
CA PHE A 17 -35.07 -11.98 10.17
C PHE A 17 -34.23 -10.70 10.18
N ALA A 18 -34.06 -10.07 11.34
CA ALA A 18 -33.22 -8.88 11.49
C ALA A 18 -31.75 -9.17 11.12
N GLY A 19 -31.22 -10.32 11.55
CA GLY A 19 -29.88 -10.79 11.20
C GLY A 19 -29.73 -11.01 9.68
N GLY A 20 -30.72 -11.65 9.05
CA GLY A 20 -30.73 -11.84 7.59
C GLY A 20 -30.75 -10.51 6.83
N CYS A 21 -31.60 -9.58 7.23
CA CYS A 21 -31.64 -8.23 6.65
C CYS A 21 -30.31 -7.48 6.83
N ALA A 22 -29.69 -7.59 8.00
CA ALA A 22 -28.38 -6.99 8.26
C ALA A 22 -27.28 -7.59 7.38
N LEU A 23 -27.27 -8.91 7.16
CA LEU A 23 -26.33 -9.58 6.28
C LEU A 23 -26.50 -9.16 4.80
N ILE A 24 -27.75 -9.06 4.33
CA ILE A 24 -28.03 -8.58 2.96
C ILE A 24 -27.60 -7.12 2.80
N ALA A 25 -27.90 -6.28 3.79
CA ALA A 25 -27.46 -4.88 3.79
C ALA A 25 -25.93 -4.78 3.77
N TYR A 26 -25.24 -5.59 4.58
CA TYR A 26 -23.78 -5.67 4.60
C TYR A 26 -23.22 -6.11 3.25
N ALA A 27 -23.74 -7.19 2.65
CA ALA A 27 -23.29 -7.68 1.35
C ALA A 27 -23.44 -6.62 0.25
N ARG A 28 -24.56 -5.89 0.20
CA ARG A 28 -24.75 -4.80 -0.75
C ARG A 28 -23.83 -3.61 -0.48
N TRP A 29 -23.52 -3.38 0.80
CA TRP A 29 -22.65 -2.30 1.23
C TRP A 29 -21.17 -2.59 0.91
N THR A 30 -20.73 -3.85 1.00
CA THR A 30 -19.36 -4.29 0.63
C THR A 30 -19.20 -4.71 -0.83
N GLN A 31 -20.28 -4.80 -1.61
CA GLN A 31 -20.23 -5.18 -3.04
C GLN A 31 -19.12 -4.49 -3.86
N PRO A 32 -18.86 -3.17 -3.72
CA PRO A 32 -17.78 -2.51 -4.48
C PRO A 32 -16.39 -3.07 -4.18
N ILE A 33 -16.17 -3.65 -3.00
CA ILE A 33 -14.91 -4.32 -2.64
C ILE A 33 -14.78 -5.62 -3.44
N ALA A 34 -15.85 -6.42 -3.50
CA ALA A 34 -15.88 -7.64 -4.31
C ALA A 34 -15.72 -7.34 -5.81
N ASP A 35 -16.36 -6.27 -6.30
CA ASP A 35 -16.22 -5.81 -7.68
C ASP A 35 -14.79 -5.34 -7.97
N ALA A 36 -14.13 -4.69 -7.01
CA ALA A 36 -12.74 -4.27 -7.12
C ALA A 36 -11.78 -5.47 -7.16
N ASP A 37 -11.96 -6.44 -6.26
CA ASP A 37 -11.18 -7.67 -6.20
C ASP A 37 -11.32 -8.48 -7.51
N ALA A 38 -12.53 -8.56 -8.06
CA ALA A 38 -12.80 -9.19 -9.35
C ALA A 38 -12.14 -8.44 -10.53
N ALA A 39 -12.20 -7.11 -10.52
CA ALA A 39 -11.53 -6.28 -11.54
C ALA A 39 -10.01 -6.41 -11.46
N MET A 40 -9.42 -6.46 -10.27
CA MET A 40 -7.99 -6.75 -10.10
C MET A 40 -7.62 -8.12 -10.66
N ALA A 41 -8.41 -9.16 -10.38
CA ALA A 41 -8.18 -10.50 -10.92
C ALA A 41 -8.27 -10.55 -12.46
N ALA A 42 -9.09 -9.67 -13.05
CA ALA A 42 -9.20 -9.50 -14.49
C ALA A 42 -8.13 -8.58 -15.11
N GLY A 43 -7.25 -7.97 -14.29
CA GLY A 43 -6.24 -7.00 -14.73
C GLY A 43 -6.79 -5.61 -15.08
N ASP A 44 -8.06 -5.33 -14.80
CA ASP A 44 -8.68 -4.02 -15.04
C ASP A 44 -8.42 -3.08 -13.86
N VAL A 45 -7.24 -2.47 -13.86
CA VAL A 45 -6.78 -1.58 -12.77
C VAL A 45 -7.69 -0.35 -12.63
N GLY A 46 -8.16 0.21 -13.75
CA GLY A 46 -9.02 1.40 -13.71
C GLY A 46 -10.35 1.12 -13.01
N ARG A 47 -10.99 0.00 -13.35
CA ARG A 47 -12.23 -0.43 -12.69
C ARG A 47 -12.01 -0.84 -11.23
N ALA A 48 -10.88 -1.47 -10.92
CA ALA A 48 -10.53 -1.83 -9.55
C ALA A 48 -10.39 -0.58 -8.66
N LEU A 49 -9.60 0.41 -9.10
CA LEU A 49 -9.44 1.69 -8.39
C LEU A 49 -10.77 2.42 -8.22
N GLY A 50 -11.59 2.49 -9.27
CA GLY A 50 -12.91 3.11 -9.19
C GLY A 50 -13.82 2.44 -8.15
N SER A 51 -13.80 1.10 -8.10
CA SER A 51 -14.65 0.32 -7.18
C SER A 51 -14.16 0.42 -5.73
N TYR A 52 -12.84 0.40 -5.49
CA TYR A 52 -12.28 0.67 -4.17
C TYR A 52 -12.55 2.10 -3.69
N ALA A 53 -12.48 3.10 -4.57
CA ALA A 53 -12.80 4.48 -4.21
C ALA A 53 -14.27 4.66 -3.80
N VAL A 54 -15.19 3.90 -4.42
CA VAL A 54 -16.59 3.85 -3.97
C VAL A 54 -16.70 3.22 -2.58
N ALA A 55 -15.96 2.14 -2.31
CA ALA A 55 -15.93 1.52 -0.99
C ALA A 55 -15.39 2.48 0.09
N GLU A 56 -14.26 3.14 -0.17
CA GLU A 56 -13.66 4.15 0.72
C GLU A 56 -14.67 5.25 1.08
N LYS A 57 -15.36 5.83 0.10
CA LYS A 57 -16.42 6.84 0.35
C LYS A 57 -17.54 6.32 1.25
N ARG A 58 -17.92 5.05 1.14
CA ARG A 58 -18.94 4.44 2.00
C ARG A 58 -18.47 4.32 3.45
N PHE A 59 -17.22 3.93 3.65
CA PHE A 59 -16.60 3.89 4.97
C PHE A 59 -16.48 5.29 5.57
N ASP A 60 -16.03 6.28 4.79
CA ASP A 60 -15.89 7.67 5.23
C ASP A 60 -17.23 8.30 5.63
N ALA A 61 -18.31 7.95 4.93
CA ALA A 61 -19.66 8.38 5.28
C ALA A 61 -20.21 7.74 6.57
N MET A 62 -19.57 6.69 7.09
CA MET A 62 -20.00 5.97 8.29
C MET A 62 -18.85 5.80 9.30
N PRO A 63 -18.43 6.86 10.01
CA PRO A 63 -17.32 6.80 10.97
C PRO A 63 -17.42 5.71 12.05
N PRO A 64 -18.61 5.36 12.60
CA PRO A 64 -18.72 4.24 13.53
C PRO A 64 -18.34 2.91 12.87
N LEU A 65 -18.77 2.68 11.63
CA LEU A 65 -18.49 1.45 10.90
C LEU A 65 -17.03 1.39 10.45
N LYS A 66 -16.46 2.53 10.02
CA LYS A 66 -15.02 2.67 9.73
C LYS A 66 -14.14 2.31 10.91
N ARG A 67 -14.53 2.68 12.14
CA ARG A 67 -13.81 2.29 13.35
C ARG A 67 -14.01 0.81 13.69
N LEU A 68 -15.23 0.29 13.55
CA LEU A 68 -15.54 -1.12 13.85
C LEU A 68 -14.85 -2.09 12.87
N LEU A 69 -14.72 -1.69 11.61
CA LEU A 69 -14.16 -2.48 10.51
C LEU A 69 -12.86 -1.84 9.98
N SER A 70 -12.02 -1.33 10.88
CA SER A 70 -10.79 -0.61 10.51
C SER A 70 -9.86 -1.44 9.64
N SER A 71 -9.69 -2.73 9.95
CA SER A 71 -8.86 -3.64 9.15
C SER A 71 -9.33 -3.78 7.70
N GLU A 72 -10.65 -3.77 7.44
CA GLU A 72 -11.19 -3.85 6.09
C GLU A 72 -10.99 -2.52 5.34
N TYR A 73 -11.17 -1.40 6.05
CA TYR A 73 -10.84 -0.08 5.51
C TYR A 73 -9.34 0.03 5.16
N ASP A 74 -8.47 -0.38 6.06
CA ASP A 74 -7.01 -0.39 5.86
C ASP A 74 -6.63 -1.24 4.64
N ARG A 75 -7.24 -2.43 4.49
CA ARG A 75 -7.06 -3.30 3.30
C ARG A 75 -7.44 -2.61 2.00
N ILE A 76 -8.58 -1.90 1.97
CA ILE A 76 -9.04 -1.16 0.79
C ILE A 76 -8.02 -0.05 0.43
N ILE A 77 -7.55 0.71 1.41
CA ILE A 77 -6.58 1.78 1.18
C ILE A 77 -5.23 1.21 0.73
N ALA A 78 -4.76 0.14 1.35
CA ALA A 78 -3.53 -0.56 0.96
C ALA A 78 -3.59 -1.05 -0.49
N ASN A 79 -4.71 -1.64 -0.91
CA ASN A 79 -4.89 -2.10 -2.29
C ASN A 79 -4.89 -0.93 -3.28
N GLN A 80 -5.51 0.20 -2.94
CA GLN A 80 -5.44 1.39 -3.78
C GLN A 80 -4.01 1.94 -3.89
N LEU A 81 -3.26 2.04 -2.78
CA LEU A 81 -1.86 2.49 -2.79
C LEU A 81 -1.01 1.58 -3.67
N ARG A 82 -1.16 0.26 -3.51
CA ARG A 82 -0.48 -0.74 -4.33
C ARG A 82 -0.79 -0.55 -5.82
N LEU A 83 -2.06 -0.42 -6.19
CA LEU A 83 -2.47 -0.27 -7.59
C LEU A 83 -1.96 1.04 -8.21
N LEU A 84 -2.02 2.15 -7.47
CA LEU A 84 -1.47 3.43 -7.93
C LEU A 84 0.04 3.33 -8.17
N PHE A 85 0.77 2.75 -7.22
CA PHE A 85 2.22 2.58 -7.35
C PHE A 85 2.60 1.72 -8.56
N HIS A 86 1.96 0.55 -8.73
CA HIS A 86 2.28 -0.38 -9.82
C HIS A 86 1.83 0.11 -11.21
N THR A 87 1.07 1.21 -11.28
CA THR A 87 0.70 1.86 -12.54
C THR A 87 1.49 3.14 -12.79
N ASP A 88 2.62 3.31 -12.11
CA ASP A 88 3.52 4.47 -12.18
C ASP A 88 2.82 5.81 -11.81
N ARG A 89 1.68 5.75 -11.12
CA ARG A 89 0.95 6.92 -10.61
C ARG A 89 1.51 7.35 -9.26
N ASN A 90 2.81 7.63 -9.25
CA ASN A 90 3.59 7.86 -8.03
C ASN A 90 3.18 9.15 -7.30
N GLU A 91 2.80 10.22 -8.00
CA GLU A 91 2.29 11.44 -7.38
C GLU A 91 0.98 11.17 -6.62
N GLU A 92 0.04 10.48 -7.25
CA GLU A 92 -1.23 10.09 -6.60
C GLU A 92 -1.01 9.12 -5.44
N THR A 93 -0.03 8.23 -5.55
CA THR A 93 0.39 7.34 -4.45
C THR A 93 0.84 8.16 -3.24
N LEU A 94 1.68 9.19 -3.45
CA LEU A 94 2.15 10.07 -2.39
C LEU A 94 1.02 10.88 -1.75
N GLU A 95 0.12 11.43 -2.57
CA GLU A 95 -1.04 12.18 -2.08
C GLU A 95 -1.98 11.32 -1.23
N LYS A 96 -2.20 10.06 -1.65
CA LYS A 96 -3.05 9.13 -0.91
C LYS A 96 -2.37 8.63 0.35
N ALA A 97 -1.08 8.30 0.29
CA ALA A 97 -0.31 7.84 1.44
C ALA A 97 -0.30 8.89 2.58
N ALA A 98 -0.24 10.18 2.24
CA ALA A 98 -0.26 11.27 3.22
C ALA A 98 -1.55 11.34 4.07
N ARG A 99 -2.64 10.70 3.65
CA ARG A 99 -3.94 10.70 4.34
C ARG A 99 -4.40 9.30 4.75
N ALA A 100 -3.61 8.28 4.44
CA ALA A 100 -3.95 6.90 4.67
C ALA A 100 -3.73 6.51 6.14
N PRO A 101 -4.53 5.57 6.67
CA PRO A 101 -4.34 5.05 8.02
C PRO A 101 -3.06 4.21 8.10
N GLU A 102 -2.45 4.15 9.28
CA GLU A 102 -1.21 3.39 9.52
C GLU A 102 -1.32 1.92 9.13
N GLY A 103 -2.48 1.28 9.33
CA GLY A 103 -2.72 -0.11 8.97
C GLY A 103 -2.64 -0.39 7.46
N ALA A 104 -2.71 0.63 6.61
CA ALA A 104 -2.53 0.50 5.17
C ALA A 104 -1.06 0.54 4.72
N ASN A 105 -0.12 0.61 5.68
CA ASN A 105 1.32 0.78 5.46
C ASN A 105 1.66 1.97 4.53
N PRO A 106 1.19 3.19 4.84
CA PRO A 106 1.36 4.35 3.96
C PRO A 106 2.83 4.75 3.78
N HIS A 107 3.63 4.56 4.82
CA HIS A 107 5.05 4.88 4.84
C HIS A 107 5.85 4.03 3.85
N PHE A 108 5.53 2.74 3.72
CA PHE A 108 6.16 1.88 2.71
C PHE A 108 5.89 2.40 1.29
N TRP A 109 4.60 2.61 0.96
CA TRP A 109 4.21 3.06 -0.38
C TRP A 109 4.72 4.47 -0.71
N ALA A 110 4.73 5.38 0.26
CA ALA A 110 5.32 6.71 0.08
C ALA A 110 6.84 6.63 -0.16
N GLY A 111 7.53 5.77 0.59
CA GLY A 111 8.95 5.50 0.43
C GLY A 111 9.29 4.98 -0.97
N ALA A 112 8.58 3.95 -1.41
CA ALA A 112 8.73 3.36 -2.73
C ALA A 112 8.42 4.37 -3.86
N ALA A 113 7.33 5.14 -3.75
CA ALA A 113 6.98 6.16 -4.73
C ALA A 113 8.04 7.29 -4.80
N CYS A 114 8.57 7.74 -3.66
CA CYS A 114 9.69 8.70 -3.63
C CYS A 114 10.96 8.11 -4.26
N PHE A 115 11.23 6.83 -4.06
CA PHE A 115 12.39 6.16 -4.66
C PHE A 115 12.29 6.15 -6.20
N GLU A 116 11.12 5.79 -6.75
CA GLU A 116 10.90 5.80 -8.19
C GLU A 116 10.93 7.22 -8.79
N GLN A 117 10.38 8.22 -8.09
CA GLN A 117 10.52 9.62 -8.50
C GLN A 117 11.99 10.07 -8.54
N GLY A 118 12.77 9.71 -7.51
CA GLY A 118 14.21 9.98 -7.50
C GLY A 118 14.96 9.29 -8.64
N ARG A 119 14.54 8.08 -9.03
CA ARG A 119 15.14 7.38 -10.17
C ARG A 119 14.88 8.05 -11.50
N ALA A 120 13.71 8.67 -11.70
CA ALA A 120 13.36 9.36 -12.93
C ALA A 120 13.87 10.81 -12.98
N GLU A 121 14.09 11.44 -11.83
CA GLU A 121 14.46 12.85 -11.72
C GLU A 121 15.81 13.17 -12.37
N ALA A 122 15.84 14.20 -13.21
CA ALA A 122 17.03 14.64 -13.93
C ALA A 122 17.89 15.59 -13.08
N ASP A 123 17.27 16.46 -12.27
CA ASP A 123 18.01 17.38 -11.41
C ASP A 123 18.69 16.65 -10.24
N PRO A 124 20.04 16.74 -10.09
CA PRO A 124 20.76 16.08 -9.02
C PRO A 124 20.28 16.42 -7.61
N SER A 125 19.89 17.68 -7.38
CA SER A 125 19.49 18.14 -6.04
C SER A 125 18.10 17.62 -5.66
N ALA A 126 17.14 17.73 -6.58
CA ALA A 126 15.80 17.16 -6.45
C ALA A 126 15.86 15.63 -6.31
N ARG A 127 16.72 14.96 -7.08
CA ARG A 127 16.95 13.52 -6.96
C ARG A 127 17.39 13.10 -5.56
N LEU A 128 18.39 13.79 -5.01
CA LEU A 128 18.85 13.54 -3.63
C LEU A 128 17.75 13.82 -2.60
N ALA A 129 16.93 14.85 -2.82
CA ALA A 129 15.79 15.14 -1.95
C ALA A 129 14.76 14.01 -1.96
N TYR A 130 14.43 13.46 -3.14
CA TYR A 130 13.54 12.31 -3.26
C TYR A 130 14.07 11.08 -2.54
N PHE A 131 15.35 10.71 -2.72
CA PHE A 131 15.92 9.57 -1.98
C PHE A 131 16.02 9.82 -0.48
N GLY A 132 16.28 11.06 -0.06
CA GLY A 132 16.24 11.44 1.36
C GLY A 132 14.84 11.25 1.95
N ARG A 133 13.80 11.66 1.23
CA ARG A 133 12.40 11.45 1.64
C ARG A 133 12.04 9.96 1.63
N ALA A 134 12.48 9.21 0.63
CA ALA A 134 12.29 7.76 0.57
C ALA A 134 12.84 7.06 1.81
N GLN A 135 14.06 7.40 2.24
CA GLN A 135 14.66 6.86 3.46
C GLN A 135 13.85 7.18 4.71
N GLN A 136 13.42 8.43 4.88
CA GLN A 136 12.64 8.83 6.05
C GLN A 136 11.34 8.04 6.18
N GLU A 137 10.64 7.83 5.07
CA GLU A 137 9.40 7.05 5.03
C GLU A 137 9.68 5.55 5.24
N LEU A 138 10.71 4.99 4.59
CA LEU A 138 11.06 3.57 4.75
C LEU A 138 11.57 3.23 6.17
N ILE A 139 12.24 4.16 6.86
CA ILE A 139 12.59 4.00 8.29
C ILE A 139 11.33 3.83 9.13
N LYS A 140 10.29 4.63 8.88
CA LYS A 140 9.00 4.50 9.58
C LYS A 140 8.32 3.18 9.24
N ALA A 141 8.35 2.77 7.96
CA ALA A 141 7.80 1.49 7.51
C ALA A 141 8.47 0.29 8.21
N VAL A 142 9.80 0.26 8.27
CA VAL A 142 10.56 -0.78 9.00
C VAL A 142 10.27 -0.73 10.50
N GLY A 143 10.11 0.47 11.06
CA GLY A 143 9.72 0.64 12.47
C GLY A 143 8.34 0.06 12.78
N ALA A 144 7.38 0.22 11.86
CA ALA A 144 6.02 -0.29 12.01
C ALA A 144 5.91 -1.81 11.74
N ALA A 145 6.70 -2.33 10.80
CA ALA A 145 6.75 -3.75 10.43
C ALA A 145 8.20 -4.27 10.40
N PRO A 146 8.81 -4.59 11.57
CA PRO A 146 10.21 -4.99 11.63
C PRO A 146 10.53 -6.32 10.96
N ASP A 147 9.54 -7.15 10.62
CA ASP A 147 9.75 -8.43 9.93
C ASP A 147 9.55 -8.32 8.40
N ASP A 148 9.16 -7.14 7.91
CA ASP A 148 8.97 -6.87 6.49
C ASP A 148 10.34 -6.76 5.78
N TRP A 149 10.65 -7.77 4.97
CA TRP A 149 11.90 -7.82 4.21
C TRP A 149 11.92 -6.84 3.04
N ASP A 150 10.77 -6.53 2.45
CA ASP A 150 10.68 -5.61 1.31
C ASP A 150 11.01 -4.19 1.79
N ALA A 151 10.41 -3.76 2.90
CA ALA A 151 10.70 -2.45 3.51
C ALA A 151 12.19 -2.29 3.88
N LYS A 152 12.82 -3.35 4.43
CA LYS A 152 14.25 -3.34 4.75
C LYS A 152 15.13 -3.29 3.51
N PHE A 153 14.79 -4.06 2.49
CA PHE A 153 15.54 -4.11 1.25
C PHE A 153 15.51 -2.75 0.54
N ASP A 154 14.33 -2.14 0.42
CA ASP A 154 14.16 -0.84 -0.20
C ASP A 154 14.87 0.26 0.60
N LEU A 155 14.84 0.18 1.94
CA LEU A 155 15.58 1.10 2.80
C LEU A 155 17.10 1.02 2.54
N GLU A 156 17.65 -0.19 2.50
CA GLU A 156 19.08 -0.41 2.22
C GLU A 156 19.45 0.12 0.83
N LEU A 157 18.59 -0.09 -0.16
CA LEU A 157 18.77 0.41 -1.51
C LEU A 157 18.82 1.94 -1.54
N ALA A 158 17.85 2.59 -0.88
CA ALA A 158 17.80 4.05 -0.78
C ALA A 158 18.99 4.62 0.00
N LEU A 159 19.45 3.95 1.06
CA LEU A 159 20.63 4.35 1.83
C LEU A 159 21.90 4.31 0.99
N ARG A 160 22.17 3.18 0.32
CA ARG A 160 23.35 3.01 -0.53
C ARG A 160 23.37 3.99 -1.69
N LEU A 161 22.22 4.17 -2.34
CA LEU A 161 22.14 5.04 -3.50
C LEU A 161 22.39 6.51 -3.12
N THR A 162 21.80 6.98 -2.02
CA THR A 162 22.08 8.34 -1.51
C THR A 162 23.54 8.50 -1.10
N PHE A 163 24.16 7.50 -0.49
CA PHE A 163 25.58 7.56 -0.14
C PHE A 163 26.45 7.73 -1.38
N GLU A 164 26.23 6.94 -2.43
CA GLU A 164 26.99 7.04 -3.67
C GLU A 164 26.69 8.33 -4.45
N LEU A 165 25.42 8.77 -4.50
CA LEU A 165 25.05 10.03 -5.15
C LEU A 165 25.62 11.26 -4.45
N ARG A 166 25.84 11.24 -3.13
CA ARG A 166 26.56 12.33 -2.46
C ARG A 166 28.01 12.44 -2.91
N ARG A 167 28.61 11.34 -3.35
CA ARG A 167 29.98 11.30 -3.91
C ARG A 167 29.99 11.64 -5.39
N GLN A 168 28.96 11.22 -6.11
CA GLN A 168 28.82 11.36 -7.57
C GLN A 168 27.46 11.95 -7.94
N PRO A 169 27.18 13.22 -7.58
CA PRO A 169 25.83 13.80 -7.71
C PRO A 169 25.38 13.94 -9.16
N GLN A 170 26.33 14.09 -10.08
CA GLN A 170 26.06 14.26 -11.51
C GLN A 170 25.80 12.93 -12.25
N THR A 171 25.74 11.80 -11.53
CA THR A 171 25.42 10.50 -12.15
C THR A 171 24.03 10.58 -12.79
N PRO A 172 23.86 10.27 -14.08
CA PRO A 172 22.56 10.35 -14.72
C PRO A 172 21.61 9.22 -14.25
N PRO A 173 20.29 9.41 -14.35
CA PRO A 173 19.26 8.43 -13.98
C PRO A 173 19.51 6.99 -14.49
N GLY A 174 19.91 6.86 -15.75
CA GLY A 174 20.15 5.56 -16.39
C GLY A 174 21.35 4.79 -15.82
N GLU A 175 22.20 5.42 -15.00
CA GLU A 175 23.41 4.81 -14.44
C GLU A 175 23.35 4.59 -12.93
N LEU A 176 22.26 5.01 -12.27
CA LEU A 176 22.07 4.88 -10.84
C LEU A 176 22.28 3.44 -10.34
N MET A 177 21.75 2.45 -11.05
CA MET A 177 21.87 1.04 -10.65
C MET A 177 23.29 0.49 -10.80
N LYS A 178 24.13 1.10 -11.65
CA LYS A 178 25.54 0.74 -11.77
C LYS A 178 26.32 1.13 -10.51
N LEU A 179 25.92 2.19 -9.82
CA LEU A 179 26.53 2.59 -8.54
C LEU A 179 26.36 1.53 -7.46
N LEU A 180 25.24 0.79 -7.52
CA LEU A 180 24.90 -0.25 -6.56
C LEU A 180 25.53 -1.61 -6.90
N ARG A 181 25.98 -1.78 -8.15
CA ARG A 181 26.69 -2.95 -8.65
C ARG A 181 27.93 -2.50 -9.44
N PRO A 182 28.96 -2.00 -8.75
CA PRO A 182 30.20 -1.60 -9.42
C PRO A 182 30.83 -2.82 -10.10
N ASP A 183 31.38 -2.62 -11.30
CA ASP A 183 32.09 -3.68 -12.01
C ASP A 183 33.24 -4.22 -11.14
N PRO A 184 33.50 -5.54 -11.17
CA PRO A 184 34.63 -6.12 -10.46
C PRO A 184 35.91 -5.42 -10.91
N ARG A 185 36.68 -4.90 -9.94
CA ARG A 185 37.94 -4.23 -10.23
C ARG A 185 38.85 -5.20 -11.01
N PRO A 186 39.62 -4.73 -12.00
CA PRO A 186 40.54 -5.59 -12.74
C PRO A 186 41.43 -6.39 -11.76
N GLY A 187 41.27 -7.72 -11.74
CA GLY A 187 41.99 -8.62 -10.83
C GLY A 187 41.21 -9.13 -9.60
N SER A 188 39.95 -8.74 -9.39
CA SER A 188 39.13 -9.34 -8.32
C SER A 188 38.61 -10.73 -8.72
N VAL A 189 38.78 -11.73 -7.86
CA VAL A 189 38.25 -13.08 -8.05
C VAL A 189 36.72 -13.01 -8.11
N PRO A 190 36.07 -13.58 -9.15
CA PRO A 190 34.61 -13.56 -9.25
C PRO A 190 33.99 -14.27 -8.05
N THR A 191 33.22 -13.54 -7.24
CA THR A 191 32.41 -14.12 -6.17
C THR A 191 31.34 -15.01 -6.80
N LYS A 192 31.34 -16.27 -6.38
CA LYS A 192 30.43 -17.31 -6.84
C LYS A 192 28.98 -16.80 -6.75
N ARG A 193 28.27 -16.73 -7.88
CA ARG A 193 26.83 -16.43 -7.89
C ARG A 193 26.12 -17.54 -7.11
N VAL A 194 25.52 -17.19 -5.99
CA VAL A 194 24.59 -18.07 -5.26
C VAL A 194 23.25 -17.89 -5.96
N GLY A 195 22.82 -18.92 -6.68
CA GLY A 195 21.49 -19.05 -7.24
C GLY A 195 20.60 -19.86 -6.33
#